data_AF-A0A1V3S9W2-F1
#
_entry.id   AF-A0A1V3S9W2-F1
#
_cell.length_a   1.000
_cell.length_b   1.000
_cell.length_c   1.000
_cell.angle_alpha   90.00
_cell.angle_beta   90.00
_cell.angle_gamma   90.00
#
_symmetry.space_group_name_H-M   'P 1'
#
loop_
_entity.id
_entity.type
_entity.pdbx_description
1 polymer ?
#
loop_
_entity_poly.entity_id
_entity_poly.type
_entity_poly.pdbx_seq_one_letter_code
_entity_poly.pdbx_strand_id
1 'polypeptide(L)'
;MAIQFQAFAINMYGLMDNIAWVCVLESGGALNPLKIGLFKRDVEPYLPDELKDYVGEPTPLTWFNEYGKAYRDSTAHRIPPYLHSRAYTTEEGQTYQDLDRRASVALTEAGRAHADVSRALGLMEQYEQLVQEKETLGSNSLLVALSLNGEDPTPPVYLHPQVLCDWGLVSCPADT
;
A
#
# COMPACT_ATOMS: atom_id res chain seq x y z
N MET A 1 5.82 1.93 7.20
CA MET A 1 5.04 2.64 6.17
C MET A 1 3.74 1.91 5.82
N ALA A 2 3.78 0.61 5.50
CA ALA A 2 2.59 -0.17 5.09
C ALA A 2 1.38 -0.10 6.06
N ILE A 3 1.61 -0.16 7.39
CA ILE A 3 0.53 -0.08 8.39
C ILE A 3 -0.20 1.27 8.36
N GLN A 4 0.53 2.37 8.14
CA GLN A 4 -0.05 3.72 8.14
C GLN A 4 -0.86 3.97 6.86
N PHE A 5 -0.43 3.44 5.73
CA PHE A 5 -1.19 3.52 4.47
C PHE A 5 -2.49 2.71 4.53
N GLN A 6 -2.46 1.50 5.10
CA GLN A 6 -3.67 0.70 5.30
C GLN A 6 -4.68 1.43 6.19
N ALA A 7 -4.22 2.00 7.31
CA ALA A 7 -5.06 2.76 8.21
C ALA A 7 -5.66 4.00 7.52
N PHE A 8 -4.86 4.70 6.72
CA PHE A 8 -5.36 5.80 5.89
C PHE A 8 -6.46 5.35 4.92
N ALA A 9 -6.21 4.29 4.15
CA ALA A 9 -7.16 3.78 3.16
C ALA A 9 -8.49 3.38 3.80
N ILE A 10 -8.47 2.59 4.89
CA ILE A 10 -9.71 2.17 5.55
C ILE A 10 -10.45 3.34 6.19
N ASN A 11 -9.73 4.32 6.75
CA ASN A 11 -10.35 5.52 7.33
C ASN A 11 -10.99 6.41 6.26
N MET A 12 -10.36 6.53 5.08
CA MET A 12 -10.95 7.26 3.96
C MET A 12 -12.26 6.60 3.50
N TYR A 13 -12.31 5.27 3.34
CA TYR A 13 -13.58 4.60 3.01
C TYR A 13 -14.61 4.70 4.14
N GLY A 14 -14.18 4.59 5.40
CA GLY A 14 -15.04 4.80 6.56
C GLY A 14 -15.64 6.21 6.62
N LEU A 15 -14.86 7.23 6.25
CA LEU A 15 -15.35 8.60 6.14
C LEU A 15 -16.45 8.71 5.08
N MET A 16 -16.28 8.10 3.91
CA MET A 16 -17.31 8.11 2.86
C MET A 16 -18.60 7.42 3.31
N ASP A 17 -18.49 6.28 3.98
CA ASP A 17 -19.64 5.56 4.54
C ASP A 17 -20.31 6.38 5.67
N ASN A 18 -19.53 7.10 6.48
CA ASN A 18 -20.06 8.00 7.52
C ASN A 18 -20.79 9.20 6.94
N ILE A 19 -20.29 9.81 5.86
CA ILE A 19 -20.98 10.89 5.16
C ILE A 19 -22.34 10.39 4.65
N ALA A 20 -22.37 9.22 4.01
CA ALA A 20 -23.61 8.59 3.56
C ALA A 20 -24.60 8.36 4.72
N TRP A 21 -24.09 7.90 5.87
CA TRP A 21 -24.89 7.75 7.09
C TRP A 21 -25.50 9.07 7.56
N VAL A 22 -24.70 10.13 7.66
CA VAL A 22 -25.18 11.46 8.07
C VAL A 22 -26.28 11.93 7.13
N CYS A 23 -26.10 11.82 5.81
CA CYS A 23 -27.12 12.22 4.84
C CYS A 23 -28.45 11.47 5.01
N VAL A 24 -28.40 10.15 5.22
CA VAL A 24 -29.59 9.32 5.45
C VAL A 24 -30.28 9.70 6.77
N LEU A 25 -29.52 9.95 7.84
CA LEU A 25 -30.09 10.28 9.15
C LEU A 25 -30.69 11.69 9.19
N GLU A 26 -30.00 12.68 8.64
CA GLU A 26 -30.46 14.08 8.60
C GLU A 26 -31.71 14.26 7.75
N SER A 27 -31.90 13.43 6.73
CA SER A 27 -33.12 13.39 5.91
C SER A 27 -34.28 12.62 6.56
N GLY A 28 -34.07 12.03 7.75
CA GLY A 28 -35.06 11.18 8.42
C GLY A 28 -35.27 9.82 7.75
N GLY A 29 -34.34 9.42 6.87
CA GLY A 29 -34.36 8.15 6.16
C GLY A 29 -34.04 6.96 7.07
N ALA A 30 -34.54 5.79 6.68
CA ALA A 30 -34.24 4.52 7.33
C ALA A 30 -33.87 3.49 6.26
N LEU A 31 -32.58 3.22 6.13
CA LEU A 31 -32.05 2.18 5.26
C LEU A 31 -31.44 1.06 6.08
N ASN A 32 -31.43 -0.14 5.51
CA ASN A 32 -30.62 -1.22 6.05
C ASN A 32 -29.13 -0.77 6.06
N PRO A 33 -28.38 -0.94 7.17
CA PRO A 33 -26.96 -0.60 7.25
C PRO A 33 -26.10 -1.12 6.09
N LEU A 34 -26.41 -2.31 5.58
CA LEU A 34 -25.70 -2.92 4.43
C LEU A 34 -25.96 -2.20 3.11
N LYS A 35 -26.98 -1.34 3.04
CA LYS A 35 -27.33 -0.52 1.88
C LYS A 35 -26.73 0.87 1.94
N ILE A 36 -26.04 1.22 3.02
CA ILE A 36 -25.42 2.54 3.16
C ILE A 36 -24.01 2.51 2.56
N GLY A 37 -23.68 3.60 1.88
CA GLY A 37 -22.43 3.83 1.15
C GLY A 37 -22.62 4.91 0.10
N LEU A 38 -21.64 5.81 -0.02
CA LEU A 38 -21.78 7.07 -0.77
C LEU A 38 -22.17 6.88 -2.25
N PHE A 39 -21.69 5.81 -2.88
CA PHE A 39 -21.97 5.49 -4.29
C PHE A 39 -23.10 4.46 -4.50
N LYS A 40 -23.88 4.15 -3.47
CA LYS A 40 -25.02 3.23 -3.60
C LYS A 40 -26.27 3.99 -4.03
N ARG A 41 -26.97 3.46 -5.02
CA ARG A 41 -28.26 4.00 -5.50
C ARG A 41 -29.32 4.13 -4.40
N ASP A 42 -29.29 3.24 -3.42
CA ASP A 42 -30.21 3.28 -2.26
C ASP A 42 -30.00 4.57 -1.43
N VAL A 43 -28.79 5.15 -1.43
CA VAL A 43 -28.42 6.36 -0.67
C VAL A 43 -28.66 7.65 -1.47
N GLU A 44 -28.61 7.58 -2.80
CA GLU A 44 -28.72 8.73 -3.71
C GLU A 44 -29.89 9.70 -3.40
N PRO A 45 -31.12 9.24 -3.03
CA PRO A 45 -32.23 10.14 -2.72
C PRO A 45 -32.03 10.98 -1.45
N TYR A 46 -31.07 10.62 -0.59
CA TYR A 46 -30.81 11.27 0.69
C TYR A 46 -29.62 12.24 0.62
N LEU A 47 -28.88 12.25 -0.50
CA LEU A 47 -27.74 13.13 -0.68
C LEU A 47 -28.20 14.56 -1.03
N PRO A 48 -27.53 15.60 -0.50
CA PRO A 48 -27.70 16.97 -0.99
C PRO A 48 -27.40 17.06 -2.50
N ASP A 49 -28.09 17.95 -3.22
CA ASP A 49 -27.98 18.07 -4.68
C ASP A 49 -26.52 18.23 -5.15
N GLU A 50 -25.74 19.10 -4.50
CA GLU A 50 -24.32 19.32 -4.84
C GLU A 50 -23.48 18.05 -4.71
N LEU A 51 -23.70 17.28 -3.64
CA LEU A 51 -22.96 16.03 -3.40
C LEU A 51 -23.44 14.93 -4.35
N LYS A 52 -24.75 14.86 -4.60
CA LYS A 52 -25.36 13.94 -5.54
C LYS A 52 -24.82 14.14 -6.95
N ASP A 53 -24.75 15.38 -7.39
CA ASP A 53 -24.21 15.76 -8.70
C ASP A 53 -22.74 15.33 -8.81
N TYR A 54 -21.92 15.68 -7.82
CA TYR A 54 -20.50 15.29 -7.79
C TYR A 54 -20.30 13.78 -7.83
N VAL A 55 -20.97 13.00 -6.97
CA VAL A 55 -20.79 11.53 -6.95
C VAL A 55 -21.36 10.86 -8.20
N GLY A 56 -22.29 11.53 -8.89
CA GLY A 56 -22.86 11.11 -10.16
C GLY A 56 -22.00 11.44 -11.38
N GLU A 57 -20.97 12.26 -11.24
CA GLU A 57 -20.05 12.57 -12.34
C GLU A 57 -19.30 11.31 -12.83
N PRO A 58 -18.94 11.24 -14.12
CA PRO A 58 -18.21 10.10 -14.66
C PRO A 58 -16.88 9.84 -13.92
N THR A 59 -16.17 10.89 -13.53
CA THR A 59 -14.83 10.74 -12.94
C THR A 59 -14.86 10.05 -11.57
N PRO A 60 -15.62 10.52 -10.56
CA PRO A 60 -15.69 9.85 -9.26
C PRO A 60 -16.32 8.46 -9.34
N LEU A 61 -17.33 8.28 -10.21
CA LEU A 61 -18.02 7.01 -10.38
C LEU A 61 -17.11 5.94 -11.01
N THR A 62 -16.37 6.29 -12.06
CA THR A 62 -15.38 5.41 -12.69
C THR A 62 -14.27 5.08 -11.70
N TRP A 63 -13.73 6.09 -10.99
CA TRP A 63 -12.72 5.86 -9.97
C TRP A 63 -13.19 4.86 -8.90
N PHE A 64 -14.40 5.03 -8.37
CA PHE A 64 -14.93 4.15 -7.33
C PHE A 64 -15.14 2.72 -7.85
N ASN A 65 -15.69 2.57 -9.05
CA ASN A 65 -16.00 1.26 -9.62
C ASN A 65 -14.76 0.49 -10.03
N GLU A 66 -13.77 1.16 -10.64
CA GLU A 66 -12.55 0.52 -11.13
C GLU A 66 -11.52 0.30 -10.03
N TYR A 67 -11.42 1.23 -9.07
CA TYR A 67 -10.37 1.22 -8.05
C TYR A 67 -10.96 1.18 -6.64
N GLY A 68 -11.79 2.16 -6.28
CA GLY A 68 -12.23 2.38 -4.90
C GLY A 68 -12.82 1.13 -4.23
N LYS A 69 -13.70 0.42 -4.92
CA LYS A 69 -14.37 -0.78 -4.41
C LYS A 69 -13.41 -1.94 -4.21
N ALA A 70 -12.56 -2.24 -5.20
CA ALA A 70 -11.63 -3.37 -5.13
C ALA A 70 -10.62 -3.20 -3.98
N TYR A 71 -10.07 -1.98 -3.84
CA TYR A 71 -9.10 -1.68 -2.79
C TYR A 71 -9.76 -1.63 -1.39
N ARG A 72 -10.97 -1.09 -1.27
CA ARG A 72 -11.76 -1.15 -0.02
C ARG A 72 -12.01 -2.58 0.41
N ASP A 73 -12.59 -3.38 -0.48
CA ASP A 73 -13.03 -4.74 -0.16
C ASP A 73 -11.81 -5.64 0.15
N SER A 74 -10.70 -5.47 -0.58
CA SER A 74 -9.44 -6.17 -0.27
C SER A 74 -8.88 -5.77 1.10
N THR A 75 -8.84 -4.46 1.40
CA THR A 75 -8.35 -3.94 2.69
C THR A 75 -9.20 -4.41 3.88
N ALA A 76 -10.52 -4.50 3.70
CA ALA A 76 -11.46 -4.90 4.75
C ALA A 76 -11.54 -6.41 4.98
N HIS A 77 -11.29 -7.23 3.95
CA HIS A 77 -11.59 -8.68 3.98
C HIS A 77 -10.41 -9.61 3.72
N ARG A 78 -9.26 -9.11 3.25
CA ARG A 78 -8.13 -9.96 2.83
C ARG A 78 -6.82 -9.55 3.48
N ILE A 79 -5.92 -8.95 2.69
CA ILE A 79 -4.56 -8.57 3.04
C ILE A 79 -4.46 -7.06 2.73
N PRO A 80 -3.78 -6.27 3.58
CA PRO A 80 -3.57 -4.86 3.32
C PRO A 80 -2.95 -4.63 1.93
N PRO A 81 -3.26 -3.51 1.24
CA PRO A 81 -2.60 -3.17 -0.01
C PRO A 81 -1.08 -3.20 0.17
N TYR A 82 -0.39 -3.92 -0.71
CA TYR A 82 1.05 -4.07 -0.63
C TYR A 82 1.74 -2.88 -1.29
N LEU A 83 2.62 -2.24 -0.53
CA LEU A 83 3.53 -1.20 -1.01
C LEU A 83 4.89 -1.85 -1.24
N HIS A 84 5.30 -1.90 -2.50
CA HIS A 84 6.63 -2.39 -2.85
C HIS A 84 7.67 -1.44 -2.25
N SER A 85 8.66 -1.98 -1.54
CA SER A 85 9.72 -1.16 -0.95
C SER A 85 10.59 -0.53 -2.03
N ARG A 86 10.88 -1.28 -3.10
CA ARG A 86 11.74 -0.84 -4.21
C ARG A 86 11.28 -1.40 -5.54
N ALA A 87 11.50 -0.65 -6.60
CA ALA A 87 11.40 -1.07 -7.99
C ALA A 87 12.82 -1.25 -8.55
N TYR A 88 13.00 -2.31 -9.35
CA TYR A 88 14.28 -2.65 -9.95
C TYR A 88 14.13 -2.69 -11.47
N THR A 89 15.15 -2.22 -12.18
CA THR A 89 15.35 -2.60 -13.58
C THR A 89 15.64 -4.09 -13.69
N THR A 90 15.55 -4.65 -14.90
CA THR A 90 15.89 -6.07 -15.12
C THR A 90 17.33 -6.39 -14.72
N GLU A 91 18.27 -5.49 -15.01
CA GLU A 91 19.69 -5.64 -14.66
C GLU A 91 19.90 -5.56 -13.14
N GLU A 92 19.34 -4.55 -12.47
CA GLU A 92 19.41 -4.45 -11.01
C GLU A 92 18.75 -5.65 -10.32
N GLY A 93 17.67 -6.18 -10.89
CA GLY A 93 17.01 -7.38 -10.37
C GLY A 93 17.90 -8.62 -10.45
N GLN A 94 18.68 -8.78 -11.52
CA GLN A 94 19.66 -9.86 -11.65
C GLN A 94 20.81 -9.69 -10.63
N THR A 95 21.31 -8.47 -10.48
CA THR A 95 22.35 -8.14 -9.51
C THR A 95 21.88 -8.39 -8.08
N TYR A 96 20.65 -7.99 -7.76
CA TYR A 96 20.01 -8.26 -6.47
C TYR A 96 19.98 -9.76 -6.18
N GLN A 97 19.56 -10.59 -7.15
CA GLN A 97 19.49 -12.04 -7.00
C GLN A 97 20.87 -12.67 -6.77
N ASP A 98 21.92 -12.19 -7.45
CA ASP A 98 23.29 -12.67 -7.22
C ASP A 98 23.80 -12.31 -5.82
N LEU A 99 23.63 -11.05 -5.41
CA LEU A 99 24.03 -10.57 -4.09
C LEU A 99 23.30 -11.33 -2.98
N ASP A 100 21.99 -11.54 -3.11
CA ASP A 100 21.17 -12.25 -2.14
C ASP A 100 21.61 -13.72 -1.99
N ARG A 101 21.90 -14.38 -3.11
CA ARG A 101 22.46 -15.74 -3.12
C ARG A 101 23.81 -15.81 -2.41
N ARG A 102 24.72 -14.87 -2.69
CA ARG A 102 26.05 -14.82 -2.06
C ARG A 102 25.96 -14.51 -0.56
N ALA A 103 25.08 -13.60 -0.16
CA ALA A 103 24.84 -13.27 1.24
C ALA A 103 24.30 -14.48 2.00
N SER A 104 23.34 -15.22 1.42
CA SER A 104 22.80 -16.44 2.00
C SER A 104 23.88 -17.52 2.23
N VAL A 105 24.80 -17.68 1.28
CA VAL A 105 25.95 -18.59 1.43
C VAL A 105 26.86 -18.14 2.56
N ALA A 106 27.28 -16.87 2.59
CA ALA A 106 28.17 -16.33 3.62
C ALA A 106 27.58 -16.51 5.03
N LEU A 107 26.30 -16.21 5.21
CA LEU A 107 25.60 -16.38 6.48
C LEU A 107 25.51 -17.86 6.90
N THR A 108 25.20 -18.75 5.96
CA THR A 108 25.14 -20.19 6.21
C THR A 108 26.51 -20.75 6.62
N GLU A 109 27.58 -20.32 5.95
CA GLU A 109 28.93 -20.74 6.27
C GLU A 109 29.43 -20.17 7.60
N ALA A 110 29.11 -18.91 7.91
CA ALA A 110 29.41 -18.32 9.21
C ALA A 110 28.78 -19.12 10.35
N GLY A 111 27.50 -19.52 10.16
CA GLY A 111 26.79 -20.40 11.08
C GLY A 111 27.36 -21.82 11.18
N ARG A 112 28.26 -22.25 10.29
CA ARG A 112 28.95 -23.56 10.37
C ARG A 112 30.37 -23.45 10.91
N ALA A 113 30.94 -22.25 10.93
CA ALA A 113 32.32 -21.98 11.32
C ALA A 113 32.53 -21.88 12.85
N HIS A 114 31.70 -22.54 13.67
CA HIS A 114 31.71 -22.41 15.13
C HIS A 114 33.06 -22.72 15.81
N ALA A 115 33.90 -23.55 15.18
CA ALA A 115 35.21 -23.90 15.70
C ALA A 115 36.32 -22.88 15.36
N ASP A 116 36.07 -21.95 14.42
CA ASP A 116 37.01 -20.94 13.98
C ASP A 116 36.33 -19.56 13.98
N VAL A 117 36.49 -18.86 15.12
CA VAL A 117 35.90 -17.55 15.35
C VAL A 117 36.39 -16.51 14.35
N SER A 118 37.66 -16.57 13.94
CA SER A 118 38.23 -15.60 12.99
C SER A 118 37.56 -15.74 11.62
N ARG A 119 37.41 -16.98 11.16
CA ARG A 119 36.69 -17.27 9.91
C ARG A 119 35.22 -16.88 9.99
N ALA A 120 34.55 -17.15 11.10
CA ALA A 120 33.15 -16.78 11.29
C ALA A 120 32.96 -15.25 11.20
N LEU A 121 33.84 -14.47 11.85
CA LEU A 121 33.80 -13.01 11.80
C LEU A 121 34.03 -12.46 10.38
N GLY A 122 35.02 -13.00 9.63
CA GLY A 122 35.25 -12.57 8.25
C GLY A 122 34.08 -12.84 7.31
N LEU A 123 33.37 -13.97 7.50
CA LEU A 123 32.16 -14.29 6.73
C LEU A 123 30.98 -13.38 7.10
N MET A 124 30.87 -12.98 8.36
CA MET A 124 29.87 -12.00 8.80
C MET A 124 30.13 -10.61 8.21
N GLU A 125 31.39 -10.17 8.18
CA GLU A 125 31.76 -8.90 7.54
C GLU A 125 31.43 -8.92 6.04
N GLN A 126 31.74 -10.04 5.36
CA GLN A 126 31.36 -10.22 3.95
C GLN A 126 29.85 -10.18 3.76
N TYR A 127 29.07 -10.83 4.64
CA TYR A 127 27.62 -10.77 4.61
C TYR A 127 27.12 -9.33 4.74
N GLU A 128 27.66 -8.56 5.69
CA GLU A 128 27.29 -7.16 5.88
C GLU A 128 27.58 -6.29 4.65
N GLN A 129 28.74 -6.47 4.02
CA GLN A 129 29.09 -5.76 2.79
C GLN A 129 28.11 -6.06 1.64
N LEU A 130 27.75 -7.34 1.46
CA LEU A 130 26.80 -7.77 0.43
C LEU A 130 25.39 -7.20 0.68
N VAL A 131 24.97 -7.16 1.94
CA VAL A 131 23.69 -6.55 2.32
C VAL A 131 23.70 -5.05 2.06
N GLN A 132 24.78 -4.35 2.41
CA GLN A 132 24.91 -2.92 2.11
C GLN A 132 24.85 -2.63 0.62
N GLU A 133 25.58 -3.40 -0.20
CA GLU A 133 25.55 -3.27 -1.65
C GLU A 133 24.13 -3.51 -2.20
N LYS A 134 23.42 -4.51 -1.69
CA LYS A 134 22.02 -4.79 -2.05
C LYS A 134 21.09 -3.62 -1.73
N GLU A 135 21.29 -2.95 -0.61
CA GLU A 135 20.54 -1.76 -0.21
C GLU A 135 20.87 -0.51 -1.05
N THR A 136 21.83 -0.56 -1.96
CA THR A 136 22.06 0.53 -2.94
C THR A 136 21.27 0.36 -4.23
N LEU A 137 20.69 -0.83 -4.47
CA LEU A 137 19.99 -1.14 -5.72
C LEU A 137 18.54 -0.68 -5.72
N GLY A 138 18.05 -0.34 -6.91
CA GLY A 138 16.66 0.00 -7.14
C GLY A 138 16.29 1.41 -6.67
N SER A 139 15.04 1.78 -6.93
CA SER A 139 14.46 3.06 -6.54
C SER A 139 13.17 2.85 -5.76
N ASN A 140 12.73 3.88 -5.01
CA ASN A 140 11.47 3.81 -4.28
C ASN A 140 10.32 3.49 -5.24
N SER A 141 9.51 2.48 -4.90
CA SER A 141 8.34 2.14 -5.71
C SER A 141 7.12 2.90 -5.20
N LEU A 142 6.38 3.47 -6.14
CA LEU A 142 5.08 4.11 -5.90
C LEU A 142 3.92 3.18 -6.24
N LEU A 143 4.21 1.91 -6.54
CA LEU A 143 3.20 0.94 -6.94
C LEU A 143 2.53 0.30 -5.73
N VAL A 144 1.20 0.40 -5.72
CA VAL A 144 0.32 -0.31 -4.80
C VAL A 144 -0.28 -1.48 -5.56
N ALA A 145 -0.19 -2.68 -4.97
CA ALA A 145 -0.82 -3.88 -5.52
C ALA A 145 -1.71 -4.54 -4.47
N LEU A 146 -2.77 -5.23 -4.92
CA LEU A 146 -3.63 -6.03 -4.04
C LEU A 146 -3.00 -7.39 -3.69
N SER A 147 -2.03 -7.85 -4.49
CA SER A 147 -1.27 -9.07 -4.26
C SER A 147 0.13 -8.95 -4.86
N LEU A 148 1.10 -9.62 -4.22
CA LEU A 148 2.49 -9.72 -4.66
C LEU A 148 2.72 -10.89 -5.63
N ASN A 149 2.03 -12.01 -5.41
CA ASN A 149 2.36 -13.33 -5.98
C ASN A 149 1.12 -14.10 -6.47
N GLY A 150 0.02 -13.41 -6.78
CA GLY A 150 -1.26 -14.07 -7.12
C GLY A 150 -1.64 -13.95 -8.59
N GLU A 151 -2.52 -14.85 -9.06
CA GLU A 151 -3.28 -14.74 -10.31
C GLU A 151 -4.29 -13.57 -10.31
N ASP A 152 -4.13 -12.58 -9.41
CA ASP A 152 -5.05 -11.45 -9.33
C ASP A 152 -4.85 -10.59 -10.59
N PRO A 153 -5.85 -10.51 -11.49
CA PRO A 153 -5.71 -9.77 -12.74
C PRO A 153 -5.68 -8.26 -12.51
N THR A 154 -5.90 -7.79 -11.27
CA THR A 154 -5.93 -6.37 -10.94
C THR A 154 -4.55 -5.76 -11.12
N PRO A 155 -4.36 -4.86 -12.09
CA PRO A 155 -3.05 -4.25 -12.32
C PRO A 155 -2.66 -3.38 -11.11
N PRO A 156 -1.37 -3.33 -10.75
CA PRO A 156 -0.89 -2.41 -9.74
C PRO A 156 -1.12 -0.97 -10.18
N VAL A 157 -1.40 -0.09 -9.22
CA VAL A 157 -1.67 1.33 -9.46
C VAL A 157 -0.60 2.20 -8.84
N TYR A 158 -0.40 3.38 -9.41
CA TYR A 158 0.47 4.38 -8.81
C TYR A 158 -0.23 5.09 -7.66
N LEU A 159 0.52 5.32 -6.59
CA LEU A 159 0.10 6.14 -5.48
C LEU A 159 -0.02 7.59 -5.95
N HIS A 160 -1.13 8.25 -5.61
CA HIS A 160 -1.40 9.61 -6.07
C HIS A 160 -0.32 10.57 -5.52
N PRO A 161 0.26 11.47 -6.35
CA PRO A 161 1.34 12.34 -5.93
C PRO A 161 1.03 13.18 -4.68
N GLN A 162 -0.22 13.64 -4.53
CA GLN A 162 -0.65 14.39 -3.35
C GLN A 162 -0.45 13.61 -2.04
N VAL A 163 -0.70 12.29 -2.04
CA VAL A 163 -0.53 11.47 -0.83
C VAL A 163 0.95 11.38 -0.44
N LEU A 164 1.86 11.41 -1.41
CA LEU A 164 3.30 11.48 -1.17
C LEU A 164 3.73 12.84 -0.63
N CYS A 165 3.18 13.92 -1.19
CA CYS A 165 3.43 15.27 -0.72
C CYS A 165 2.95 15.45 0.73
N ASP A 166 1.72 15.00 1.03
CA ASP A 166 1.14 15.08 2.38
C ASP A 166 1.95 14.26 3.38
N TRP A 167 2.42 13.08 2.98
CA TRP A 167 3.32 12.28 3.81
C TRP A 167 4.64 13.00 4.11
N GLY A 168 5.25 13.61 3.08
CA GLY A 168 6.48 14.40 3.23
C GLY A 168 6.31 15.58 4.19
N LEU A 169 5.15 16.23 4.18
CA LEU A 169 4.81 17.33 5.09
C LEU A 169 4.69 16.89 6.55
N VAL A 170 4.22 15.66 6.82
CA VAL A 170 4.12 15.10 8.18
C VAL A 170 5.46 14.53 8.68
N SER A 171 6.34 14.14 7.75
CA SER A 171 7.63 13.49 8.05
C SER A 171 8.80 14.47 8.23
N CYS A 172 8.63 15.72 7.79
CA CYS A 172 9.67 16.73 7.97
C CYS A 172 9.68 17.15 9.44
N PRO A 173 10.81 17.01 10.16
CA PRO A 173 10.95 17.68 11.45
C PRO A 173 10.70 19.17 11.20
N ALA A 174 9.84 19.78 11.99
CA ALA A 174 9.86 21.23 12.09
C ALA A 174 11.29 21.59 12.53
N ASP A 175 12.01 22.36 11.73
CA ASP A 175 13.32 22.87 12.11
C ASP A 175 13.20 23.51 13.51
N THR A 176 13.78 22.85 14.51
CA THR A 176 13.99 23.37 15.88
C THR A 176 15.45 23.28 16.23
#